data_AF-A0A250IS19-F1
#
_entry.id   AF-A0A250IS19-F1
#
_cell.length_a   1.000
_cell.length_b   1.000
_cell.length_c   1.000
_cell.angle_alpha   90.00
_cell.angle_beta   90.00
_cell.angle_gamma   90.00
#
_symmetry.space_group_name_H-M   'P 1'
#
loop_
_entity.id
_entity.type
_entity.pdbx_description
1 polymer ?
#
loop_
_entity_poly.entity_id
_entity_poly.type
_entity_poly.pdbx_seq_one_letter_code
_entity_poly.pdbx_strand_id
1 'polypeptide(L)'
;MKDKAQMTREAPGPRAQLARLEQLIQSELGRLSAGVVPLLDEVRAGVAALDPEPGGTRLAPAEHEARHAKLLESLDGLEEVLEALQLAARSGRPAAGSARGEG
;
A
#
# COMPACT_ATOMS: atom_id res chain seq x y z
N MET A 1 0.22 17.78 36.06
CA MET A 1 1.08 16.63 35.73
C MET A 1 0.52 15.99 34.47
N LYS A 2 1.05 16.38 33.32
CA LYS A 2 0.91 15.63 32.07
C LYS A 2 2.01 14.55 32.10
N ASP A 3 2.07 13.68 31.09
CA ASP A 3 3.15 12.69 30.89
C ASP A 3 2.98 11.35 31.63
N LYS A 4 2.26 10.40 31.00
CA LYS A 4 2.69 8.98 30.87
C LYS A 4 1.71 8.02 30.18
N ALA A 5 0.53 8.46 29.74
CA ALA A 5 -0.45 7.55 29.11
C ALA A 5 -0.31 7.37 27.59
N GLN A 6 0.75 7.90 26.95
CA GLN A 6 0.90 7.87 25.48
C GLN A 6 2.08 7.00 24.99
N MET A 7 2.74 6.24 25.89
CA MET A 7 4.00 5.55 25.62
C MET A 7 3.85 4.03 25.50
N THR A 8 2.76 3.60 24.87
CA THR A 8 2.60 2.25 24.28
C THR A 8 1.58 2.38 23.14
N ARG A 9 1.83 3.29 22.20
CA ARG A 9 1.34 3.06 20.84
C ARG A 9 2.19 1.92 20.30
N GLU A 10 1.83 0.67 20.63
CA GLU A 10 2.30 -0.48 19.88
C GLU A 10 2.18 -0.11 18.41
N ALA A 11 3.31 -0.11 17.69
CA ALA A 11 3.27 0.17 16.27
C ALA A 11 2.22 -0.79 15.68
N PRO A 12 1.23 -0.28 14.94
CA PRO A 12 0.20 -1.15 14.37
C PRO A 12 0.91 -2.29 13.64
N GLY A 13 0.55 -3.53 13.96
CA GLY A 13 1.16 -4.71 13.36
C GLY A 13 1.10 -4.66 11.82
N PRO A 14 1.90 -5.47 11.11
CA PRO A 14 2.03 -5.38 9.65
C PRO A 14 0.66 -5.52 8.94
N ARG A 15 -0.28 -6.30 9.48
CA ARG A 15 -1.68 -6.35 9.01
C ARG A 15 -2.43 -5.02 9.15
N ALA A 16 -2.28 -4.34 10.27
CA ALA A 16 -2.94 -3.05 10.51
C ALA A 16 -2.33 -1.94 9.63
N GLN A 17 -1.03 -2.00 9.34
CA GLN A 17 -0.39 -1.10 8.37
C GLN A 17 -0.89 -1.36 6.95
N LEU A 18 -1.02 -2.62 6.55
CA LEU A 18 -1.61 -2.99 5.26
C LEU A 18 -3.05 -2.49 5.13
N ALA A 19 -3.90 -2.73 6.11
CA ALA A 19 -5.28 -2.25 6.09
C ALA A 19 -5.35 -0.72 5.94
N ARG A 20 -4.43 0.01 6.59
CA ARG A 20 -4.31 1.47 6.44
C ARG A 20 -3.88 1.87 5.03
N LEU A 21 -2.92 1.17 4.44
CA LEU A 21 -2.46 1.39 3.07
C LEU A 21 -3.61 1.18 2.07
N GLU A 22 -4.36 0.09 2.21
CA GLU A 22 -5.52 -0.22 1.36
C GLU A 22 -6.59 0.89 1.44
N GLN A 23 -6.86 1.42 2.64
CA GLN A 23 -7.78 2.54 2.81
C GLN A 23 -7.28 3.83 2.15
N LEU A 24 -5.98 4.12 2.26
CA LEU A 24 -5.37 5.29 1.63
C LEU A 24 -5.45 5.19 0.11
N ILE A 25 -5.09 4.04 -0.45
CA ILE A 25 -5.18 3.76 -1.88
C ILE A 25 -6.62 3.93 -2.38
N GLN A 26 -7.60 3.37 -1.67
CA GLN A 26 -8.99 3.49 -2.07
C GLN A 26 -9.50 4.93 -2.00
N SER A 27 -9.01 5.73 -1.04
CA SER A 27 -9.37 7.13 -0.87
C SER A 27 -8.72 8.04 -1.92
N GLU A 28 -7.44 7.82 -2.24
CA GLU A 28 -6.67 8.65 -3.17
C GLU A 28 -6.94 8.29 -4.64
N LEU A 29 -7.05 7.00 -4.98
CA LEU A 29 -7.21 6.55 -6.36
C LEU A 29 -8.69 6.39 -6.77
N GLY A 30 -9.61 6.23 -5.83
CA GLY A 30 -11.04 6.07 -6.12
C GLY A 30 -11.29 4.92 -7.11
N ARG A 31 -11.78 5.22 -8.33
CA ARG A 31 -12.03 4.22 -9.38
C ARG A 31 -10.77 3.61 -9.99
N LEU A 32 -9.62 4.27 -9.86
CA LEU A 32 -8.33 3.77 -10.34
C LEU A 32 -7.74 2.69 -9.41
N SER A 33 -8.32 2.49 -8.22
CA SER A 33 -7.87 1.44 -7.29
C SER A 33 -8.00 0.03 -7.86
N ALA A 34 -8.90 -0.18 -8.83
CA ALA A 34 -9.04 -1.47 -9.52
C ALA A 34 -7.73 -1.96 -10.17
N GLY A 35 -6.85 -1.04 -10.60
CA GLY A 35 -5.56 -1.38 -11.19
C GLY A 35 -4.53 -1.93 -10.21
N VAL A 36 -4.70 -1.67 -8.91
CA VAL A 36 -3.77 -2.11 -7.85
C VAL A 36 -4.28 -3.28 -7.02
N VAL A 37 -5.55 -3.69 -7.19
CA VAL A 37 -6.15 -4.83 -6.46
C VAL A 37 -5.31 -6.11 -6.56
N PRO A 38 -4.83 -6.56 -7.74
CA PRO A 38 -4.06 -7.79 -7.83
C PRO A 38 -2.77 -7.75 -7.00
N LEU A 39 -2.06 -6.61 -7.01
CA LEU A 39 -0.85 -6.41 -6.21
C LEU A 39 -1.16 -6.34 -4.71
N LEU A 40 -2.27 -5.71 -4.34
CA LEU A 40 -2.71 -5.68 -2.94
C LEU A 40 -3.07 -7.06 -2.40
N ASP A 41 -3.68 -7.92 -3.21
CA ASP A 41 -3.95 -9.32 -2.83
C ASP A 41 -2.64 -10.10 -2.61
N GLU A 42 -1.62 -9.88 -3.45
CA GLU A 42 -0.30 -10.49 -3.26
C GLU A 42 0.39 -10.03 -1.97
N VAL A 43 0.36 -8.72 -1.70
CA VAL A 43 0.89 -8.12 -0.47
C VAL A 43 0.14 -8.65 0.75
N ARG A 44 -1.19 -8.75 0.69
CA ARG A 44 -2.03 -9.33 1.75
C ARG A 44 -1.68 -10.78 2.04
N ALA A 45 -1.51 -11.59 1.00
CA ALA A 45 -1.07 -12.97 1.15
C ALA A 45 0.36 -13.07 1.72
N GLY A 46 1.23 -12.10 1.41
CA GLY A 46 2.60 -12.04 1.94
C GLY A 46 2.63 -11.72 3.42
N VAL A 47 1.93 -10.65 3.82
CA VAL A 47 1.80 -10.26 5.22
C VAL A 47 1.15 -11.37 6.04
N ALA A 48 0.08 -12.00 5.54
CA ALA A 48 -0.59 -13.06 6.28
C ALA A 48 0.27 -14.32 6.49
N ALA A 49 1.21 -14.59 5.58
CA ALA A 49 2.12 -15.71 5.68
C ALA A 49 3.31 -15.42 6.64
N LEU A 50 3.79 -14.18 6.67
CA LEU A 50 4.90 -13.76 7.54
C LEU A 50 4.44 -13.48 8.98
N ASP A 51 3.24 -12.93 9.12
CA ASP A 51 2.61 -12.61 10.40
C ASP A 51 1.30 -13.39 10.53
N PRO A 52 1.34 -14.71 10.80
CA PRO A 52 0.13 -15.52 10.97
C PRO A 52 -0.70 -15.07 12.19
N GLU A 53 -2.03 -15.25 12.14
CA GLU A 53 -2.89 -15.03 13.31
C GLU A 53 -2.45 -15.90 14.50
N PRO A 54 -2.81 -15.53 15.75
CA PRO A 54 -2.53 -16.35 16.92
C PRO A 54 -3.03 -17.79 16.72
N GLY A 55 -2.12 -18.77 16.75
CA GLY A 55 -2.43 -20.17 16.47
C GLY A 55 -2.17 -20.62 15.02
N GLY A 56 -1.75 -19.72 14.13
CA GLY A 56 -1.30 -20.05 12.79
C GLY A 56 0.09 -20.69 12.77
N THR A 57 0.38 -21.39 11.67
CA THR A 57 1.68 -22.06 11.49
C THR A 57 2.74 -21.03 11.10
N ARG A 58 3.83 -20.98 11.87
CA ARG A 58 4.98 -20.14 11.54
C ARG A 58 5.81 -20.81 10.45
N LEU A 59 6.18 -20.05 9.43
CA LEU A 59 7.07 -20.52 8.36
C LEU A 59 8.45 -20.90 8.92
N ALA A 60 9.12 -21.86 8.26
CA ALA A 60 10.53 -22.12 8.54
C ALA A 60 11.37 -20.87 8.19
N PRO A 61 12.55 -20.65 8.82
CA PRO A 61 13.35 -19.44 8.60
C PRO A 61 13.65 -19.15 7.12
N ALA A 62 14.03 -20.16 6.34
CA ALA A 62 14.32 -20.00 4.91
C ALA A 62 13.07 -19.65 4.08
N GLU A 63 11.92 -20.25 4.42
CA GLU A 63 10.64 -19.94 3.77
C GLU A 63 10.16 -18.54 4.15
N HIS A 64 10.41 -18.12 5.39
CA HIS A 64 10.12 -16.78 5.88
C HIS A 64 10.96 -15.74 5.12
N GLU A 65 12.26 -15.95 4.95
CA GLU A 65 13.13 -15.06 4.18
C GLU A 65 12.71 -14.97 2.70
N ALA A 66 12.44 -16.12 2.06
CA ALA A 66 11.95 -16.14 0.68
C ALA A 66 10.62 -15.40 0.53
N ARG A 67 9.71 -15.58 1.50
CA ARG A 67 8.41 -14.90 1.49
C ARG A 67 8.54 -13.40 1.77
N HIS A 68 9.49 -13.01 2.62
CA HIS A 68 9.81 -11.62 2.89
C HIS A 68 10.40 -10.93 1.66
N ALA A 69 11.35 -11.56 0.96
CA ALA A 69 11.91 -11.04 -0.28
C ALA A 69 10.82 -10.85 -1.36
N LYS A 70 9.94 -11.84 -1.52
CA LYS A 70 8.80 -11.73 -2.45
C LYS A 70 7.83 -10.61 -2.06
N LEU A 71 7.59 -10.41 -0.76
CA LEU A 71 6.73 -9.31 -0.29
C LEU A 71 7.34 -7.95 -0.62
N LEU A 72 8.67 -7.79 -0.48
CA LEU A 72 9.36 -6.55 -0.87
C LEU A 72 9.22 -6.28 -2.36
N GLU A 73 9.43 -7.29 -3.21
CA GLU A 73 9.25 -7.17 -4.67
C GLU A 73 7.80 -6.75 -5.04
N SER A 74 6.79 -7.32 -4.39
CA SER A 74 5.39 -6.91 -4.61
C SER A 74 5.12 -5.47 -4.15
N LEU A 75 5.78 -5.01 -3.08
CA LEU A 75 5.65 -3.63 -2.60
C LEU A 75 6.34 -2.64 -3.55
N ASP A 76 7.52 -2.97 -4.07
CA ASP A 76 8.23 -2.17 -5.08
C ASP A 76 7.36 -2.05 -6.35
N GLY A 77 6.79 -3.17 -6.83
CA GLY A 77 5.87 -3.14 -7.97
C GLY A 77 4.58 -2.35 -7.71
N LEU A 78 4.08 -2.35 -6.46
CA LEU A 78 2.95 -1.51 -6.08
C LEU A 78 3.31 -0.02 -6.14
N GLU A 79 4.51 0.37 -5.68
CA GLU A 79 5.00 1.75 -5.78
C GLU A 79 5.04 2.21 -7.25
N GLU A 80 5.63 1.42 -8.15
CA GLU A 80 5.70 1.75 -9.58
C GLU A 80 4.31 1.95 -10.21
N VAL A 81 3.35 1.07 -9.90
CA VAL A 81 1.98 1.20 -10.41
C VAL A 81 1.29 2.42 -9.82
N LEU A 82 1.47 2.71 -8.53
CA LEU A 82 0.92 3.91 -7.91
C LEU A 82 1.50 5.18 -8.55
N GLU A 83 2.79 5.22 -8.83
CA GLU A 83 3.43 6.33 -9.56
C GLU A 83 2.84 6.50 -10.96
N ALA A 84 2.70 5.41 -11.72
CA ALA A 84 2.11 5.44 -13.05
C ALA A 84 0.66 5.94 -13.04
N LEU A 85 -0.14 5.51 -12.05
CA LEU A 85 -1.52 5.98 -11.88
C LEU A 85 -1.58 7.46 -11.50
N GLN A 86 -0.68 7.94 -10.64
CA GLN A 86 -0.59 9.37 -10.30
C GLN A 86 -0.17 10.21 -11.51
N LEU A 87 0.77 9.73 -12.32
CA LEU A 87 1.18 10.40 -13.56
C LEU A 87 0.03 10.46 -14.56
N ALA A 88 -0.71 9.36 -14.73
CA ALA A 88 -1.90 9.30 -15.58
C ALA A 88 -3.00 10.27 -15.10
N ALA A 89 -3.25 10.34 -13.79
CA ALA A 89 -4.23 11.26 -13.21
C ALA A 89 -3.86 12.75 -13.43
N ARG A 90 -2.56 13.08 -13.40
CA ARG A 90 -2.07 14.44 -13.71
C ARG A 90 -2.14 14.76 -15.19
N SER A 91 -1.82 13.79 -16.05
CA SER A 91 -1.78 13.97 -17.51
C SER A 91 -3.16 13.97 -18.16
N GLY A 92 -4.15 13.32 -17.53
CA GLY A 92 -5.55 13.31 -17.95
C GLY A 92 -6.34 14.57 -17.58
N ARG A 93 -5.74 15.53 -16.85
CA ARG A 93 -6.37 16.83 -16.61
C ARG A 93 -6.10 17.73 -17.83
N PRO A 94 -7.12 18.13 -18.62
CA PRO A 94 -6.91 19.15 -19.63
C PRO A 94 -6.37 20.40 -18.93
N ALA A 95 -5.29 20.98 -19.46
CA ALA A 95 -4.76 22.24 -18.99
C ALA A 95 -5.86 23.30 -19.10
N ALA A 96 -6.58 23.54 -18.01
CA ALA A 96 -7.41 24.72 -17.83
C ALA A 96 -6.46 25.91 -17.70
N GLY A 97 -5.99 26.42 -18.85
CA GLY A 97 -4.94 27.44 -18.85
C GLY A 97 -4.44 27.94 -20.20
N SER A 98 -4.87 27.38 -21.34
CA SER A 98 -4.63 28.03 -22.65
C SER A 98 -5.91 28.61 -23.22
N ALA A 99 -6.51 29.53 -22.46
CA ALA A 99 -7.36 30.57 -23.02
C ALA A 99 -6.53 31.86 -23.08
N ARG A 100 -5.88 32.14 -24.22
CA ARG A 100 -5.50 33.52 -24.60
C ARG A 100 -5.33 33.67 -26.12
N GLY A 101 -6.37 34.27 -26.74
CA GLY A 101 -6.38 34.97 -28.04
C GLY A 101 -6.21 34.07 -29.27
N GLU A 102 -7.19 33.82 -30.15
CA GLU A 102 -8.07 34.73 -30.90
C GLU A 102 -7.37 35.94 -31.54
N GLY A 103 -7.44 36.01 -32.88
CA GLY A 103 -7.46 37.26 -33.65
C GLY A 103 -6.20 37.59 -34.42
#